data_AF-A0A7Y9VZ28-F1
#
_entry.id   AF-A0A7Y9VZ28-F1
#
_cell.length_a   1.000
_cell.length_b   1.000
_cell.length_c   1.000
_cell.angle_alpha   90.00
_cell.angle_beta   90.00
_cell.angle_gamma   90.00
#
_symmetry.space_group_name_H-M   'P 1'
#
loop_
_entity.id
_entity.type
_entity.pdbx_description
1 polymer ?
#
loop_
_entity_poly.entity_id
_entity_poly.type
_entity_poly.pdbx_seq_one_letter_code
_entity_poly.pdbx_strand_id
1 'polypeptide(L)'
;MSARLFLTIGFALLAGCSFFGPKVDLDSLTLDVAPKANDDTPIAVDFIAVNDPDLLKQLSGISARQWFAEREQYQRDYRQLMSVWGLELVPGQFIDRQPFPLGGKRAAGLLVFASYNSPGAHRLRLDDQSDAWLKFDSREMSLVSKEN
;
A
#
# COMPACT_ATOMS: atom_id res chain seq x y z
N MET A 1 -3.62 67.09 12.56
CA MET A 1 -2.30 66.77 11.97
C MET A 1 -1.46 66.21 13.12
N SER A 2 -0.90 65.00 13.17
CA SER A 2 -0.66 63.89 12.23
C SER A 2 -0.69 62.60 13.09
N ALA A 3 -1.52 61.61 12.77
CA ALA A 3 -1.17 60.40 12.02
C ALA A 3 -0.08 59.50 12.66
N ARG A 4 -0.56 58.43 13.30
CA ARG A 4 -0.11 57.02 13.25
C ARG A 4 1.38 56.71 13.43
N LEU A 5 1.69 55.97 14.50
CA LEU A 5 2.82 55.05 14.54
C LEU A 5 2.28 53.64 14.87
N PHE A 6 1.92 52.89 13.83
CA PHE A 6 1.73 51.44 13.93
C PHE A 6 3.11 50.79 13.96
N LEU A 7 3.54 50.30 15.12
CA LEU A 7 4.72 49.44 15.21
C LEU A 7 4.27 47.99 15.12
N THR A 8 4.60 47.39 14.00
CA THR A 8 4.46 46.00 13.61
C THR A 8 5.17 45.05 14.59
N ILE A 9 4.42 44.11 15.17
CA ILE A 9 4.95 42.84 15.69
C ILE A 9 4.19 41.73 14.97
N GLY A 10 4.73 41.31 13.82
CA GLY A 10 4.30 40.13 13.09
C GLY A 10 4.72 38.88 13.85
N PHE A 11 3.78 38.27 14.57
CA PHE A 11 4.00 37.05 15.33
C PHE A 11 3.78 35.83 14.42
N ALA A 12 4.89 35.18 14.08
CA ALA A 12 5.07 33.80 13.60
C ALA A 12 3.83 33.03 13.05
N LEU A 13 3.66 33.03 11.73
CA LEU A 13 2.87 32.04 10.99
C LEU A 13 3.77 30.95 10.38
N LEU A 14 4.42 30.14 11.22
CA LEU A 14 5.12 28.93 10.80
C LEU A 14 4.82 27.79 11.80
N ALA A 15 3.53 27.47 11.99
CA ALA A 15 3.12 26.17 12.50
C ALA A 15 2.70 25.34 11.30
N GLY A 16 3.55 24.40 10.91
CA GLY A 16 3.53 23.74 9.62
C GLY A 16 2.33 22.84 9.38
N CYS A 17 2.04 22.60 8.10
CA CYS A 17 1.14 21.54 7.62
C CYS A 17 1.64 20.11 7.94
N SER A 18 2.54 19.94 8.91
CA SER A 18 3.14 18.66 9.29
C SER A 18 2.28 17.85 10.27
N PHE A 19 1.13 18.35 10.71
CA PHE A 19 0.30 17.62 11.70
C PHE A 19 -0.40 16.40 11.10
N PHE A 20 -0.57 16.36 9.78
CA PHE A 20 -1.16 15.25 9.05
C PHE A 20 -0.09 14.60 8.17
N GLY A 21 0.66 13.66 8.75
CA GLY A 21 1.58 12.81 7.98
C GLY A 21 0.82 11.93 6.98
N PRO A 22 1.51 11.37 5.96
CA PRO A 22 0.88 10.53 4.96
C PRO A 22 0.23 9.31 5.61
N LYS A 23 -0.88 8.87 5.01
CA LYS A 23 -1.67 7.73 5.44
C LYS A 23 -2.05 6.91 4.22
N VAL A 24 -2.40 5.65 4.45
CA VAL A 24 -3.07 4.82 3.47
C VAL A 24 -4.40 5.47 3.10
N ASP A 25 -4.54 5.89 1.85
CA ASP A 25 -5.76 6.50 1.31
C ASP A 25 -6.77 5.46 0.81
N LEU A 26 -6.33 4.21 0.62
CA LEU A 26 -7.16 3.11 0.17
C LEU A 26 -8.23 2.75 1.22
N ASP A 27 -9.48 2.97 0.86
CA ASP A 27 -10.66 2.68 1.69
C ASP A 27 -11.35 1.39 1.28
N SER A 28 -11.39 1.09 -0.03
CA SER A 28 -12.07 -0.09 -0.56
C SER A 28 -11.24 -0.90 -1.54
N LEU A 29 -11.40 -2.22 -1.49
CA LEU A 29 -10.61 -3.17 -2.28
C LEU A 29 -11.53 -4.20 -2.95
N THR A 30 -11.40 -4.32 -4.27
CA THR A 30 -11.98 -5.40 -5.08
C THR A 30 -10.87 -6.34 -5.53
N LEU A 31 -11.08 -7.64 -5.36
CA LEU A 31 -10.13 -8.69 -5.78
C LEU A 31 -10.83 -9.61 -6.78
N ASP A 32 -10.30 -9.67 -7.99
CA ASP A 32 -10.80 -10.49 -9.08
C ASP A 32 -9.74 -11.52 -9.47
N VAL A 33 -9.97 -12.78 -9.11
CA VAL A 33 -9.03 -13.87 -9.32
C VAL A 33 -9.50 -14.70 -10.49
N ALA A 34 -8.69 -14.75 -11.56
CA ALA A 34 -9.02 -15.53 -12.73
C ALA A 34 -9.18 -17.03 -12.36
N PRO A 35 -10.07 -17.79 -13.05
CA PRO A 35 -10.23 -19.22 -12.78
C PRO A 35 -8.96 -20.05 -12.92
N LYS A 36 -7.99 -19.57 -13.72
CA LYS A 36 -6.67 -20.18 -13.92
C LYS A 36 -5.52 -19.38 -13.34
N ALA A 37 -5.80 -18.57 -12.33
CA ALA A 37 -4.78 -17.79 -11.66
C ALA A 37 -3.69 -18.71 -11.07
N ASN A 38 -2.42 -18.29 -11.17
CA ASN A 38 -1.26 -18.98 -10.62
C ASN A 38 -1.24 -20.49 -10.89
N ASP A 39 -1.45 -20.88 -12.14
CA ASP A 39 -1.45 -22.29 -12.59
C ASP A 39 -2.44 -23.17 -11.80
N ASP A 40 -3.66 -22.66 -11.57
CA ASP A 40 -4.74 -23.33 -10.81
C ASP A 40 -4.37 -23.58 -9.33
N THR A 41 -3.48 -22.76 -8.75
CA THR A 41 -3.09 -22.86 -7.33
C THR A 41 -3.41 -21.57 -6.55
N PRO A 42 -3.62 -21.66 -5.23
CA PRO A 42 -3.83 -20.48 -4.40
C PRO A 42 -2.66 -19.48 -4.46
N ILE A 43 -2.97 -18.19 -4.25
CA ILE A 43 -2.01 -17.09 -4.23
C ILE A 43 -2.00 -16.48 -2.83
N ALA A 44 -0.87 -16.57 -2.14
CA ALA A 44 -0.65 -15.77 -0.94
C ALA A 44 -0.43 -14.30 -1.33
N VAL A 45 -1.21 -13.41 -0.74
CA VAL A 45 -1.14 -11.97 -0.97
C VAL A 45 -0.91 -11.27 0.35
N ASP A 46 0.10 -10.40 0.40
CA ASP A 46 0.38 -9.56 1.56
C ASP A 46 0.30 -8.08 1.16
N PHE A 47 -0.57 -7.33 1.83
CA PHE A 47 -0.61 -5.88 1.80
C PHE A 47 0.25 -5.33 2.94
N ILE A 48 1.08 -4.34 2.64
CA ILE A 48 2.06 -3.79 3.58
C ILE A 48 1.98 -2.27 3.56
N ALA A 49 1.42 -1.71 4.64
CA ALA A 49 1.52 -0.29 4.92
C ALA A 49 2.86 -0.03 5.60
N VAL A 50 3.73 0.75 4.97
CA VAL A 50 5.10 1.01 5.45
C VAL A 50 5.19 2.46 5.94
N ASN A 51 5.64 2.65 7.17
CA ASN A 51 5.69 3.94 7.86
C ASN A 51 6.99 4.70 7.58
N ASP A 52 8.07 3.96 7.29
CA ASP A 52 9.41 4.49 7.08
C ASP A 52 9.78 4.53 5.58
N PRO A 53 10.21 5.69 5.04
CA PRO A 53 10.54 5.82 3.62
C PRO A 53 11.72 4.97 3.15
N ASP A 54 12.73 4.74 4.00
CA ASP A 54 13.89 3.95 3.64
C ASP A 54 13.53 2.46 3.56
N LEU A 55 12.73 1.98 4.52
CA LEU A 55 12.15 0.65 4.47
C LEU A 55 11.23 0.49 3.25
N LEU A 56 10.41 1.48 2.93
CA LEU A 56 9.56 1.46 1.74
C LEU A 56 10.40 1.32 0.47
N LYS A 57 11.50 2.06 0.38
CA LYS A 57 12.44 1.97 -0.75
C LYS A 57 13.08 0.58 -0.83
N GLN A 58 13.49 0.01 0.30
CA GLN A 58 14.05 -1.34 0.37
C GLN A 58 13.04 -2.40 -0.10
N LEU A 59 11.81 -2.38 0.43
CA LEU A 59 10.76 -3.33 0.05
C LEU A 59 10.30 -3.12 -1.41
N SER A 60 10.37 -1.89 -1.92
CA SER A 60 10.18 -1.58 -3.33
C SER A 60 11.32 -2.09 -4.24
N GLY A 61 12.41 -2.60 -3.66
CA GLY A 61 13.50 -3.23 -4.40
C GLY A 61 13.36 -4.74 -4.56
N ILE A 62 12.55 -5.42 -3.74
CA ILE A 62 12.51 -6.89 -3.67
C ILE A 62 11.32 -7.49 -4.42
N SER A 63 11.49 -8.71 -4.92
CA SER A 63 10.40 -9.51 -5.48
C SER A 63 9.47 -10.07 -4.40
N ALA A 64 8.26 -10.48 -4.77
CA ALA A 64 7.36 -11.20 -3.88
C ALA A 64 7.99 -12.48 -3.33
N ARG A 65 8.75 -13.22 -4.15
CA ARG A 65 9.46 -14.42 -3.69
C ARG A 65 10.42 -14.11 -2.54
N GLN A 66 11.19 -13.02 -2.64
CA GLN A 66 12.08 -12.57 -1.57
C GLN A 66 11.28 -12.12 -0.34
N TRP A 67 10.21 -11.34 -0.52
CA TRP A 67 9.33 -10.95 0.58
C TRP A 67 8.81 -12.17 1.35
N PHE A 68 8.17 -13.14 0.68
CA PHE A 68 7.58 -14.30 1.35
C PHE A 68 8.63 -15.22 1.99
N ALA A 69 9.85 -15.28 1.46
CA ALA A 69 10.95 -16.04 2.06
C ALA A 69 11.49 -15.39 3.35
N GLU A 70 11.50 -14.06 3.43
CA GLU A 70 12.09 -13.31 4.54
C GLU A 70 11.05 -12.63 5.44
N ARG A 71 9.76 -12.78 5.14
CA ARG A 71 8.63 -12.05 5.74
C ARG A 71 8.68 -12.04 7.26
N GLU A 72 8.91 -13.19 7.86
CA GLU A 72 8.95 -13.31 9.32
C GLU A 72 10.11 -12.53 9.94
N GLN A 73 11.25 -12.49 9.26
CA GLN A 73 12.40 -11.69 9.68
C GLN A 73 12.09 -10.21 9.57
N TYR A 74 11.56 -9.76 8.43
CA TYR A 74 11.11 -8.37 8.25
C TYR A 74 10.11 -7.95 9.34
N GLN A 75 9.08 -8.77 9.59
CA GLN A 75 8.08 -8.48 10.60
C GLN A 75 8.68 -8.40 12.00
N ARG A 76 9.71 -9.19 12.33
CA ARG A 76 10.41 -9.12 13.63
C ARG A 76 11.26 -7.86 13.77
N ASP A 77 11.99 -7.51 12.72
CA ASP A 77 12.96 -6.41 12.73
C ASP A 77 12.28 -5.04 12.65
N TYR A 78 11.15 -4.95 11.95
CA TYR A 78 10.48 -3.69 11.64
C TYR A 78 9.05 -3.61 12.19
N ARG A 79 8.77 -4.27 13.34
CA ARG A 79 7.43 -4.35 13.97
C ARG A 79 6.67 -3.03 14.08
N GLN A 80 7.37 -1.93 14.31
CA GLN A 80 6.76 -0.60 14.48
C GLN A 80 6.76 0.24 13.18
N LEU A 81 7.50 -0.20 12.16
CA LEU A 81 7.66 0.55 10.92
C LEU A 81 6.78 0.04 9.79
N MET A 82 6.02 -1.05 9.99
CA MET A 82 5.03 -1.50 9.02
C MET A 82 3.87 -2.26 9.66
N SER A 83 2.76 -2.32 8.94
CA SER A 83 1.62 -3.21 9.22
C SER A 83 1.39 -4.11 8.02
N VAL A 84 1.26 -5.42 8.26
CA VAL A 84 0.98 -6.42 7.24
C VAL A 84 -0.44 -6.95 7.39
N TRP A 85 -1.18 -7.02 6.29
CA TRP A 85 -2.43 -7.76 6.19
C TRP A 85 -2.29 -8.81 5.09
N GLY A 86 -2.29 -10.07 5.50
CA GLY A 86 -2.15 -11.22 4.60
C GLY A 86 -3.46 -11.95 4.39
N LEU A 87 -3.62 -12.51 3.20
CA LEU A 87 -4.76 -13.33 2.80
C LEU A 87 -4.34 -14.34 1.74
N GLU A 88 -5.08 -15.43 1.62
CA GLU A 88 -4.91 -16.43 0.58
C GLU A 88 -6.07 -16.34 -0.40
N LEU A 89 -5.75 -16.17 -1.67
CA LEU A 89 -6.70 -16.07 -2.77
C LEU A 89 -6.79 -17.38 -3.54
N VAL A 90 -8.01 -17.84 -3.82
CA VAL A 90 -8.25 -19.10 -4.53
C VAL A 90 -8.66 -18.80 -5.98
N PRO A 91 -8.24 -19.60 -6.98
CA PRO A 91 -8.65 -19.40 -8.37
C PRO A 91 -10.17 -19.31 -8.54
N GLY A 92 -10.63 -18.33 -9.32
CA GLY A 92 -12.06 -18.04 -9.55
C GLY A 92 -12.76 -17.26 -8.44
N GLN A 93 -12.03 -16.86 -7.39
CA GLN A 93 -12.58 -16.04 -6.31
C GLN A 93 -12.83 -14.59 -6.77
N PHE A 94 -13.97 -14.05 -6.37
CA PHE A 94 -14.30 -12.64 -6.53
C PHE A 94 -14.70 -12.06 -5.17
N ILE A 95 -13.99 -11.03 -4.73
CA ILE A 95 -14.28 -10.28 -3.51
C ILE A 95 -14.66 -8.87 -3.94
N ASP A 96 -15.92 -8.51 -3.76
CA ASP A 96 -16.43 -7.20 -4.13
C ASP A 96 -16.27 -6.20 -3.00
N ARG A 97 -15.60 -5.08 -3.33
CA ARG A 97 -15.55 -3.81 -2.60
C ARG A 97 -15.62 -3.97 -1.08
N GLN A 98 -14.63 -4.64 -0.50
CA GLN A 98 -14.52 -4.77 0.94
C GLN A 98 -13.80 -3.56 1.54
N PRO A 99 -14.15 -3.14 2.77
CA PRO A 99 -13.36 -2.17 3.51
C PRO A 99 -11.92 -2.64 3.66
N PHE A 100 -10.96 -1.77 3.35
CA PHE A 100 -9.55 -2.12 3.38
C PHE A 100 -9.00 -2.08 4.83
N PRO A 101 -8.47 -3.20 5.38
CA PRO A 101 -8.09 -3.25 6.80
C PRO A 101 -6.95 -2.34 7.23
N LEU A 102 -6.14 -1.85 6.29
CA LEU A 102 -5.05 -0.90 6.57
C LEU A 102 -5.42 0.54 6.23
N GLY A 103 -6.67 0.80 5.81
CA GLY A 103 -7.17 2.14 5.49
C GLY A 103 -6.98 3.12 6.65
N GLY A 104 -6.52 4.33 6.32
CA GLY A 104 -6.28 5.38 7.30
C GLY A 104 -5.06 5.21 8.22
N LYS A 105 -4.35 4.07 8.17
CA LYS A 105 -3.08 3.91 8.91
C LYS A 105 -2.04 4.89 8.38
N ARG A 106 -1.28 5.52 9.28
CA ARG A 106 -0.10 6.32 8.89
C ARG A 106 0.86 5.42 8.12
N ALA A 107 1.29 5.85 6.95
CA ALA A 107 2.18 5.12 6.08
C ALA A 107 2.84 6.09 5.09
N ALA A 108 4.12 5.93 4.84
CA ALA A 108 4.83 6.55 3.72
C ALA A 108 4.43 5.93 2.36
N GLY A 109 3.87 4.72 2.35
CA GLY A 109 3.34 4.07 1.15
C GLY A 109 2.69 2.72 1.44
N LEU A 110 1.95 2.21 0.45
CA LEU A 110 1.26 0.92 0.47
C LEU A 110 1.80 0.02 -0.65
N LEU A 111 2.33 -1.14 -0.27
CA LEU A 111 2.76 -2.18 -1.19
C LEU A 111 1.80 -3.37 -1.13
N VAL A 112 1.64 -4.06 -2.24
CA VAL A 112 1.02 -5.39 -2.31
C VAL A 112 1.97 -6.35 -2.99
N PHE A 113 2.15 -7.52 -2.41
CA PHE A 113 2.95 -8.62 -2.95
C PHE A 113 2.06 -9.84 -3.18
N ALA A 114 2.22 -10.49 -4.34
CA ALA A 114 1.49 -11.70 -4.70
C ALA A 114 2.47 -12.85 -4.99
N SER A 115 2.33 -13.97 -4.29
CA SER A 115 3.24 -15.11 -4.39
C SER A 115 2.95 -16.00 -5.60
N TYR A 116 3.22 -15.50 -6.80
CA TYR A 116 3.13 -16.30 -8.02
C TYR A 116 4.27 -17.33 -8.15
N ASN A 117 3.97 -18.46 -8.78
CA ASN A 117 4.94 -19.48 -9.16
C ASN A 117 5.86 -19.01 -10.30
N SER A 118 5.34 -18.13 -11.17
CA SER A 118 6.09 -17.52 -12.27
C SER A 118 7.22 -16.62 -11.74
N PRO A 119 8.35 -16.51 -12.47
CA PRO A 119 9.36 -15.49 -12.16
C PRO A 119 8.79 -14.07 -12.36
N GLY A 120 9.12 -13.14 -11.47
CA GLY A 120 8.69 -11.74 -11.59
C GLY A 120 8.81 -10.98 -10.28
N ALA A 121 8.62 -9.66 -10.36
CA ALA A 121 8.55 -8.82 -9.16
C ALA A 121 7.28 -9.10 -8.36
N HIS A 122 6.14 -9.27 -9.05
CA HIS A 122 4.83 -9.58 -8.47
C HIS A 122 4.43 -8.68 -7.31
N ARG A 123 4.74 -7.40 -7.49
CA ARG A 123 4.52 -6.35 -6.50
C ARG A 123 3.98 -5.12 -7.19
N LEU A 124 2.97 -4.50 -6.58
CA LEU A 124 2.45 -3.19 -6.97
C LEU A 124 2.55 -2.21 -5.80
N ARG A 125 2.56 -0.92 -6.15
CA ARG A 125 2.40 0.18 -5.20
C ARG A 125 1.02 0.75 -5.39
N LEU A 126 0.25 0.87 -4.31
CA LEU A 126 -1.16 1.26 -4.33
C LEU A 126 -1.38 2.64 -3.72
N ASP A 127 -0.42 3.53 -3.92
CA ASP A 127 -0.50 4.89 -3.42
C ASP A 127 -1.55 5.70 -4.20
N ASP A 128 -2.06 6.76 -3.57
CA ASP A 128 -2.87 7.81 -4.17
C ASP A 128 -4.23 7.38 -4.78
N GLN A 129 -4.83 6.30 -4.28
CA GLN A 129 -6.14 5.83 -4.72
C GLN A 129 -7.00 5.34 -3.56
N SER A 130 -8.24 5.85 -3.48
CA SER A 130 -9.22 5.51 -2.44
C SER A 130 -9.91 4.17 -2.68
N ASP A 131 -9.93 3.71 -3.93
CA ASP A 131 -10.45 2.40 -4.34
C ASP A 131 -9.41 1.68 -5.21
N ALA A 132 -9.18 0.40 -4.96
CA ALA A 132 -8.32 -0.43 -5.81
C ALA A 132 -9.10 -1.67 -6.29
N TRP A 133 -9.01 -1.95 -7.58
CA TRP A 133 -9.44 -3.22 -8.15
C TRP A 133 -8.20 -3.97 -8.64
N LEU A 134 -7.83 -5.02 -7.93
CA LEU A 134 -6.74 -5.90 -8.32
C LEU A 134 -7.27 -7.10 -9.08
N LYS A 135 -6.69 -7.34 -10.24
CA LYS A 135 -6.91 -8.54 -11.04
C LYS A 135 -5.71 -9.47 -10.92
N PHE A 136 -5.98 -10.73 -10.61
CA PHE A 136 -4.98 -11.79 -10.47
C PHE A 136 -5.15 -12.77 -11.62
N ASP A 137 -4.33 -12.61 -12.66
CA ASP A 137 -4.34 -13.49 -13.82
C ASP A 137 -3.43 -14.70 -13.60
N SER A 138 -3.24 -15.52 -14.63
CA SER A 138 -2.44 -16.76 -14.56
C SER A 138 -1.00 -16.54 -14.07
N ARG A 139 -0.36 -15.41 -14.40
CA ARG A 139 1.07 -15.20 -14.11
C ARG A 139 1.42 -13.87 -13.48
N GLU A 140 0.46 -12.96 -13.36
CA GLU A 140 0.73 -11.58 -12.94
C GLU A 140 -0.52 -10.97 -12.32
N MET A 141 -0.28 -10.06 -11.38
CA MET A 141 -1.29 -9.21 -10.76
C MET A 141 -1.23 -7.83 -11.40
N SER A 142 -2.39 -7.26 -11.70
CA SER A 142 -2.52 -5.92 -12.27
C SER A 142 -3.56 -5.10 -11.53
N LEU A 143 -3.38 -3.77 -11.56
CA LEU A 143 -4.39 -2.83 -11.13
C LEU A 143 -5.29 -2.54 -12.33
N VAL A 144 -6.60 -2.76 -12.18
CA VAL A 144 -7.58 -2.40 -13.20
C VAL A 144 -7.76 -0.88 -13.15
N SER A 145 -7.19 -0.17 -14.12
CA SER A 145 -7.43 1.26 -14.27
C SER A 145 -8.92 1.48 -14.55
N LYS A 146 -9.56 2.42 -13.86
CA LYS A 146 -10.82 2.99 -14.36
C LYS A 146 -10.45 3.75 -15.64
N GLU A 147 -10.78 3.21 -16.81
CA GLU A 147 -10.90 4.04 -18.01
C GLU A 147 -11.97 5.10 -17.70
N ASN A 148 -11.58 6.37 -17.73
CA ASN A 148 -12.51 7.49 -17.70
C ASN A 148 -13.22 7.61 -19.05
#